data_AF-A0A4S2B5H2-F1
#
_entry.id   AF-A0A4S2B5H2-F1
#
_cell.length_a   1.000
_cell.length_b   1.000
_cell.length_c   1.000
_cell.angle_alpha   90.00
_cell.angle_beta   90.00
_cell.angle_gamma   90.00
#
_symmetry.space_group_name_H-M   'P 1'
#
loop_
_entity.id
_entity.type
_entity.pdbx_description
1 polymer ?
#
loop_
_entity_poly.entity_id
_entity_poly.type
_entity_poly.pdbx_seq_one_letter_code
_entity_poly.pdbx_strand_id
1 'polypeptide(L)'
;MVQQDIRWIQRFEYTHELAWKVMKDYAEYQGYTDIRGSRDAIRKALEMGLIDDKQWMETIEARNLTSHNYDNDVVSEIYENITNFYFPLFCRFEEKMQSLNTPSLFD
;
A
#
# COMPACT_ATOMS: atom_id res chain seq x y z
N MET A 1 -3.52 17.82 19.63
CA MET A 1 -2.91 16.56 19.15
C MET A 1 -3.91 15.75 18.31
N VAL A 2 -5.07 15.38 18.85
CA VAL A 2 -6.09 14.49 18.21
C VAL A 2 -6.44 14.74 16.72
N GLN A 3 -6.41 15.98 16.22
CA GLN A 3 -6.89 16.29 14.87
C GLN A 3 -5.81 16.21 13.76
N GLN A 4 -4.52 16.11 14.11
CA GLN A 4 -3.47 15.83 13.12
C GLN A 4 -3.45 14.33 12.79
N ASP A 5 -3.59 13.46 13.78
CA ASP A 5 -3.47 12.00 13.65
C ASP A 5 -4.54 11.42 12.72
N ILE A 6 -5.78 11.92 12.79
CA ILE A 6 -6.88 11.50 11.90
C ILE A 6 -6.58 11.81 10.42
N ARG A 7 -5.92 12.93 10.12
CA ARG A 7 -5.58 13.28 8.73
C ARG A 7 -4.51 12.36 8.17
N TRP A 8 -3.55 11.93 8.98
CA TRP A 8 -2.54 10.96 8.56
C TRP A 8 -3.15 9.60 8.28
N ILE A 9 -4.11 9.16 9.10
CA ILE A 9 -4.86 7.93 8.88
C ILE A 9 -5.62 7.98 7.55
N GLN A 10 -6.36 9.06 7.27
CA GLN A 10 -7.05 9.22 5.98
C GLN A 10 -6.08 9.19 4.79
N ARG A 11 -4.89 9.81 4.95
CA ARG A 11 -3.83 9.78 3.94
C ARG A 11 -3.29 8.39 3.67
N PHE A 12 -3.11 7.61 4.73
CA PHE A 12 -2.75 6.22 4.62
C PHE A 12 -3.84 5.42 3.90
N GLU A 13 -5.11 5.57 4.28
CA GLU A 13 -6.22 4.80 3.71
C GLU A 13 -6.34 4.96 2.19
N TYR A 14 -6.36 6.20 1.69
CA TYR A 14 -6.47 6.41 0.23
C TYR A 14 -5.18 6.03 -0.49
N THR A 15 -4.00 6.21 0.12
CA THR A 15 -2.72 5.82 -0.49
C THR A 15 -2.62 4.30 -0.62
N HIS A 16 -3.00 3.57 0.43
CA HIS A 16 -3.11 2.12 0.40
C HIS A 16 -4.10 1.67 -0.68
N GLU A 17 -5.29 2.29 -0.75
CA GLU A 17 -6.30 1.97 -1.75
C GLU A 17 -5.80 2.16 -3.19
N LEU A 18 -5.05 3.22 -3.45
CA LEU A 18 -4.45 3.48 -4.75
C LEU A 18 -3.30 2.52 -5.05
N ALA A 19 -2.43 2.24 -4.08
CA ALA A 19 -1.28 1.36 -4.27
C ALA A 19 -1.69 -0.05 -4.70
N TRP A 20 -2.66 -0.67 -4.01
CA TRP A 20 -3.09 -2.03 -4.38
C TRP A 20 -3.81 -2.05 -5.73
N LYS A 21 -4.49 -0.95 -6.13
CA LYS A 21 -5.06 -0.82 -7.47
C LYS A 21 -3.99 -0.74 -8.55
N VAL A 22 -2.93 0.04 -8.33
CA VAL A 22 -1.78 0.08 -9.25
C VAL A 22 -1.12 -1.29 -9.37
N MET A 23 -0.94 -2.00 -8.25
CA MET A 23 -0.41 -3.38 -8.27
C MET A 23 -1.30 -4.31 -9.10
N LYS A 24 -2.62 -4.20 -8.92
CA LYS A 24 -3.59 -4.97 -9.69
C LYS A 24 -3.51 -4.64 -11.18
N ASP A 25 -3.56 -3.36 -11.54
CA ASP A 25 -3.52 -2.89 -12.93
C ASP A 25 -2.23 -3.35 -13.62
N TYR A 26 -1.09 -3.28 -12.92
CA TYR A 26 0.19 -3.78 -13.43
C TYR A 26 0.17 -5.29 -13.64
N ALA A 27 -0.37 -6.07 -12.71
CA ALA A 27 -0.47 -7.50 -12.86
C ALA A 27 -1.44 -7.91 -13.99
N GLU A 28 -2.57 -7.21 -14.15
CA GLU A 28 -3.48 -7.39 -15.28
C GLU A 28 -2.79 -7.05 -16.62
N TYR A 29 -1.99 -5.98 -16.66
CA TYR A 29 -1.17 -5.64 -17.82
C TYR A 29 -0.14 -6.74 -18.16
N GLN A 30 0.40 -7.43 -17.14
CA GLN A 30 1.27 -8.61 -17.31
C GLN A 30 0.50 -9.91 -17.62
N GLY A 31 -0.83 -9.87 -17.75
CA GLY A 31 -1.67 -11.00 -18.14
C GLY A 31 -2.33 -11.78 -16.99
N TYR A 32 -2.17 -11.35 -15.73
CA TYR A 32 -2.80 -11.98 -14.58
C TYR A 32 -4.20 -11.40 -14.35
N THR A 33 -5.26 -12.18 -14.58
CA THR A 33 -6.65 -11.69 -14.57
C THR A 33 -7.47 -12.16 -13.35
N ASP A 34 -6.87 -12.91 -12.43
CA ASP A 34 -7.55 -13.52 -11.28
C ASP A 34 -7.46 -12.69 -9.99
N ILE A 35 -7.13 -11.40 -10.07
CA ILE A 35 -6.97 -10.50 -8.91
C ILE A 35 -8.30 -9.85 -8.51
N ARG A 36 -8.84 -10.27 -7.36
CA ARG A 36 -10.18 -9.84 -6.90
C ARG A 36 -10.17 -8.71 -5.88
N GLY A 37 -9.05 -8.46 -5.20
CA GLY A 37 -8.96 -7.41 -4.19
C GLY A 37 -7.55 -7.18 -3.67
N SER A 38 -7.41 -6.31 -2.68
CA SER A 38 -6.12 -5.86 -2.14
C SER A 38 -5.21 -7.00 -1.69
N ARG A 39 -5.77 -8.03 -1.03
CA ARG A 39 -5.01 -9.20 -0.57
C ARG A 39 -4.40 -9.99 -1.73
N ASP A 40 -5.14 -10.16 -2.81
CA ASP A 40 -4.66 -10.89 -3.99
C ASP A 40 -3.65 -10.05 -4.76
N ALA A 41 -3.91 -8.74 -4.89
CA ALA A 41 -3.00 -7.79 -5.53
C ALA A 41 -1.64 -7.74 -4.83
N ILE A 42 -1.62 -7.60 -3.50
CA ILE A 42 -0.39 -7.56 -2.70
C ILE A 42 0.36 -8.90 -2.78
N ARG A 43 -0.34 -10.03 -2.68
CA ARG A 43 0.28 -11.36 -2.83
C ARG A 43 0.94 -11.50 -4.20
N LYS A 44 0.23 -11.13 -5.27
CA LYS A 44 0.76 -11.20 -6.63
C LYS A 44 1.93 -10.22 -6.83
N ALA A 45 1.86 -9.03 -6.25
CA ALA A 45 2.95 -8.05 -6.30
C ALA A 45 4.23 -8.56 -5.61
N LEU A 46 4.10 -9.29 -4.49
CA LEU A 46 5.23 -10.00 -3.86
C LEU A 46 5.80 -11.11 -4.76
N GLU A 47 4.93 -11.93 -5.35
CA GLU A 47 5.34 -13.00 -6.29
C GLU A 47 6.08 -12.45 -7.52
N MET A 48 5.65 -11.30 -8.03
CA MET A 48 6.24 -10.62 -9.18
C MET A 48 7.49 -9.80 -8.83
N GLY A 49 7.86 -9.71 -7.55
CA GLY A 49 8.98 -8.86 -7.10
C GLY A 49 8.75 -7.36 -7.33
N LEU A 50 7.49 -6.95 -7.38
CA LEU A 50 7.09 -5.54 -7.45
C LEU A 50 7.19 -4.86 -6.08
N ILE A 51 7.04 -5.66 -5.03
CA ILE A 51 7.33 -5.33 -3.64
C ILE A 51 8.09 -6.50 -3.02
N ASP A 52 8.89 -6.24 -1.99
CA ASP A 52 9.81 -7.22 -1.39
C ASP A 52 9.55 -7.50 0.10
N ASP A 53 8.62 -6.77 0.70
CA ASP A 53 8.38 -6.79 2.13
C ASP A 53 7.00 -7.36 2.48
N LYS A 54 6.96 -8.36 3.36
CA LYS A 54 5.71 -8.99 3.80
C LYS A 54 4.86 -8.07 4.68
N GLN A 55 5.44 -7.00 5.24
CA GLN A 55 4.71 -6.00 6.03
C GLN A 55 3.59 -5.31 5.21
N TRP A 56 3.62 -5.39 3.88
CA TRP A 56 2.47 -5.00 3.04
C TRP A 56 1.18 -5.72 3.42
N MET A 57 1.24 -6.96 3.91
CA MET A 57 0.04 -7.67 4.37
C MET A 57 -0.55 -7.05 5.64
N GLU A 58 0.30 -6.51 6.52
CA GLU A 58 -0.10 -5.82 7.76
C GLU A 58 -0.83 -4.50 7.44
N THR A 59 -0.50 -3.85 6.32
CA THR A 59 -1.20 -2.63 5.87
C THR A 59 -2.69 -2.86 5.59
N ILE A 60 -3.08 -4.08 5.18
CA ILE A 60 -4.49 -4.45 4.97
C ILE A 60 -5.23 -4.49 6.31
N GLU A 61 -4.60 -5.06 7.33
CA GLU A 61 -5.16 -5.18 8.68
C GLU A 61 -5.28 -3.79 9.33
N ALA A 62 -4.24 -2.97 9.21
CA ALA A 62 -4.25 -1.58 9.67
C ALA A 62 -5.40 -0.78 9.06
N ARG A 63 -5.66 -0.91 7.74
CA ARG A 63 -6.77 -0.25 7.05
C ARG A 63 -8.15 -0.71 7.56
N ASN A 64 -8.28 -1.97 7.98
CA ASN A 64 -9.54 -2.44 8.57
C ASN A 64 -9.75 -1.85 9.98
N LEU A 65 -8.68 -1.71 10.76
CA LEU A 65 -8.73 -1.15 12.12
C LEU A 65 -9.08 0.34 12.12
N THR A 66 -8.55 1.13 11.18
CA THR A 66 -8.83 2.57 11.08
C THR A 66 -10.29 2.90 10.80
N SER A 67 -11.01 1.99 10.12
CA SER A 67 -12.42 2.18 9.77
C SER A 67 -13.42 1.95 10.92
N HIS A 68 -13.00 1.26 11.98
CA HIS A 68 -13.92 0.76 13.01
C HIS A 68 -13.72 1.31 14.42
N ASN A 69 -12.53 1.81 14.79
CA ASN A 69 -12.24 2.25 16.16
C ASN A 69 -11.43 3.56 16.22
N TYR A 70 -12.07 4.63 16.69
CA TYR A 70 -11.41 5.90 17.06
C TYR A 70 -11.09 5.93 18.56
N ASP A 71 -10.39 4.91 19.06
CA ASP A 71 -9.78 4.96 20.39
C ASP A 71 -8.44 5.71 20.28
N ASN A 72 -8.17 6.65 21.18
CA ASN A 72 -7.00 7.52 21.10
C ASN A 72 -5.67 6.74 21.16
N ASP A 73 -5.65 5.63 21.90
CA ASP A 73 -4.48 4.76 22.01
C ASP A 73 -4.22 4.03 20.67
N VAL A 74 -5.28 3.54 20.04
CA VAL A 74 -5.23 2.88 18.71
C VAL A 74 -4.82 3.85 17.62
N VAL A 75 -5.32 5.10 17.67
CA VAL A 75 -4.94 6.15 16.71
C VAL A 75 -3.45 6.46 16.80
N SER A 76 -2.88 6.49 18.02
CA SER A 76 -1.46 6.76 18.24
C SER A 76 -0.59 5.62 17.71
N GLU A 77 -0.94 4.37 17.98
CA GLU A 77 -0.24 3.18 17.48
C GLU A 77 -0.26 3.13 15.94
N ILE A 78 -1.43 3.37 15.33
CA ILE A 78 -1.56 3.38 13.87
C ILE A 78 -0.72 4.51 13.27
N TYR A 79 -0.69 5.68 13.88
CA TYR A 79 0.13 6.80 13.42
C TYR A 79 1.63 6.45 13.43
N GLU A 80 2.11 5.83 14.50
CA GLU A 80 3.50 5.34 14.58
C GLU A 80 3.79 4.28 13.51
N ASN A 81 2.85 3.37 13.27
CA ASN A 81 3.01 2.35 12.23
C ASN A 81 3.03 2.95 10.81
N ILE A 82 2.16 3.93 10.54
CA ILE A 82 2.12 4.64 9.26
C ILE A 82 3.46 5.33 9.00
N THR A 83 3.98 6.05 9.99
CA THR A 83 5.19 6.87 9.82
C THR A 83 6.47 6.04 9.74
N ASN A 84 6.58 5.01 10.57
CA ASN A 84 7.84 4.25 10.70
C ASN A 84 7.93 3.03 9.77
N PHE A 85 6.80 2.40 9.43
CA PHE A 85 6.80 1.16 8.65
C PHE A 85 6.11 1.33 7.31
N TYR A 86 4.89 1.87 7.26
CA TYR A 86 4.10 1.86 6.02
C TYR A 86 4.53 2.92 5.01
N PHE A 87 4.87 4.13 5.45
CA PHE A 87 5.34 5.18 4.56
C PHE A 87 6.60 4.76 3.77
N PRO A 88 7.66 4.20 4.39
CA PRO A 88 8.79 3.64 3.65
C PRO A 88 8.40 2.55 2.63
N LEU A 89 7.39 1.72 2.90
CA LEU A 89 6.91 0.72 1.93
C LEU A 89 6.37 1.39 0.66
N PHE A 90 5.54 2.43 0.82
CA PHE A 90 4.97 3.17 -0.32
C PHE A 90 6.06 3.86 -1.15
N CYS A 91 7.07 4.47 -0.51
CA CYS A 91 8.19 5.09 -1.23
C CYS A 91 8.97 4.07 -2.07
N ARG A 92 9.30 2.90 -1.51
CA ARG A 92 10.00 1.84 -2.26
C ARG A 92 9.17 1.32 -3.43
N PHE A 93 7.86 1.18 -3.25
CA PHE A 93 6.95 0.78 -4.32
C PHE A 93 6.85 1.84 -5.42
N GLU A 94 6.76 3.12 -5.06
CA GLU A 94 6.79 4.23 -6.02
C GLU A 94 8.08 4.20 -6.86
N GLU A 95 9.24 4.13 -6.21
CA GLU A 95 10.55 4.03 -6.89
C GLU A 95 10.59 2.84 -7.84
N LYS A 96 10.09 1.68 -7.40
CA LYS A 96 10.01 0.48 -8.24
C LYS A 96 9.13 0.71 -9.46
N MET A 97 7.92 1.26 -9.30
CA MET A 97 7.02 1.53 -10.43
C MET A 97 7.60 2.56 -11.40
N GLN A 98 8.25 3.61 -10.90
CA GLN A 98 8.92 4.61 -11.73
C GLN A 98 10.06 3.98 -12.55
N SER A 99 10.84 3.06 -11.97
CA SER A 99 11.90 2.37 -12.70
C SER A 99 11.37 1.55 -13.90
N LEU A 100 10.16 1.00 -13.78
CA LEU A 100 9.48 0.22 -14.82
C LEU A 100 8.81 1.10 -15.89
N ASN A 101 8.58 2.38 -15.60
CA ASN A 101 7.97 3.34 -16.52
C ASN A 101 9.01 4.08 -17.39
N THR A 102 10.29 3.70 -17.32
CA THR A 102 11.32 4.28 -18.19
C THR A 102 11.05 3.81 -19.62
N PRO A 103 10.79 4.71 -20.59
CA PRO A 103 10.65 4.30 -21.98
C PRO A 103 11.92 3.57 -22.40
N SER A 104 11.76 2.31 -22.81
CA SER A 104 12.76 1.63 -23.62
C SER A 104 13.09 2.57 -24.78
N LEU A 105 14.36 3.00 -24.90
CA LEU A 105 14.86 3.79 -26.05
C LEU A 105 14.78 3.01 -27.38
N PHE A 106 14.15 1.83 -27.37
CA PHE A 106 14.08 0.89 -28.48
C PHE A 106 12.67 0.36 -28.77
N ASP A 107 11.62 0.94 -28.18
CA ASP A 107 10.22 0.64 -28.53
C ASP A 107 9.64 1.63 -29.55
#